data_AF-A0A127SAK9-F1
#
_entry.id   AF-A0A127SAK9-F1
#
_cell.length_a   1.000
_cell.length_b   1.000
_cell.length_c   1.000
_cell.angle_alpha   90.00
_cell.angle_beta   90.00
_cell.angle_gamma   90.00
#
_symmetry.space_group_name_H-M   'P 1'
#
loop_
_entity.id
_entity.type
_entity.pdbx_description
1 polymer ?
#
loop_
_entity_poly.entity_id
_entity_poly.type
_entity_poly.pdbx_seq_one_letter_code
_entity_poly.pdbx_strand_id
1 'polypeptide(L)'
;LNIDQKKVEFEEEQLRTQAPDFWEDPKYAQEQMKKVKGIQKWLDGYKTVRLYADELQLAFDFYKDEMVTEEEVDADYAKAIKAIEDLELKN
;
A
#
# COMPACT_ATOMS: atom_id res chain seq x y z
N LEU A 1 -10.90 -6.32 3.05
CA LEU A 1 -10.39 -5.44 1.97
C LEU A 1 -10.19 -6.30 0.73
N ASN A 2 -10.90 -6.07 -0.39
CA ASN A 2 -10.79 -6.88 -1.62
C ASN A 2 -9.48 -6.54 -2.38
N ILE A 3 -8.34 -6.87 -1.80
CA ILE A 3 -7.01 -6.46 -2.29
C ILE A 3 -6.77 -6.95 -3.71
N ASP A 4 -7.05 -8.23 -3.97
CA ASP A 4 -6.76 -8.82 -5.28
C ASP A 4 -7.64 -8.24 -6.37
N GLN A 5 -8.89 -7.92 -6.05
CA GLN A 5 -9.77 -7.16 -6.95
C GLN A 5 -9.20 -5.77 -7.26
N LYS A 6 -8.68 -5.05 -6.26
CA LYS A 6 -8.05 -3.73 -6.47
C LYS A 6 -6.76 -3.81 -7.29
N LYS A 7 -6.00 -4.91 -7.19
CA LYS A 7 -4.83 -5.13 -8.05
C LYS A 7 -5.23 -5.35 -9.50
N VAL A 8 -6.24 -6.18 -9.74
CA VAL A 8 -6.79 -6.40 -11.09
C VAL A 8 -7.32 -5.07 -11.65
N GLU A 9 -8.10 -4.31 -10.87
CA GLU A 9 -8.57 -2.99 -11.29
C GLU A 9 -7.39 -2.07 -11.65
N PHE A 10 -6.34 -2.01 -10.82
CA PHE A 10 -5.16 -1.21 -11.11
C PHE A 10 -4.49 -1.61 -12.44
N GLU A 11 -4.32 -2.90 -12.69
CA GLU A 11 -3.72 -3.42 -13.94
C GLU A 11 -4.58 -3.10 -15.16
N GLU A 12 -5.89 -3.28 -15.07
CA GLU A 12 -6.84 -2.91 -16.13
C GLU A 12 -6.81 -1.41 -16.44
N GLU A 13 -6.86 -0.57 -15.40
CA GLU A 13 -6.81 0.89 -15.56
C GLU A 13 -5.44 1.36 -16.08
N GLN A 14 -4.35 0.68 -15.72
CA GLN A 14 -3.03 0.91 -16.29
C GLN A 14 -2.96 0.54 -17.77
N LEU A 15 -3.53 -0.59 -18.19
CA LEU A 15 -3.53 -1.01 -19.58
C LEU A 15 -4.23 0.02 -20.48
N ARG A 16 -5.32 0.65 -20.00
CA ARG A 16 -6.01 1.72 -20.73
C ARG A 16 -5.11 2.92 -21.01
N THR A 17 -4.17 3.24 -20.13
CA THR A 17 -3.22 4.35 -20.33
C THR A 17 -2.14 4.08 -21.40
N GLN A 18 -2.03 2.83 -21.86
CA GLN A 18 -1.07 2.41 -22.88
C GLN A 18 -1.67 2.45 -24.30
N ALA A 19 -2.97 2.76 -24.44
CA ALA A 19 -3.60 2.85 -25.75
C ALA A 19 -2.93 3.96 -26.60
N PRO A 20 -2.67 3.72 -27.90
CA PRO A 20 -1.98 4.70 -28.75
C PRO A 20 -2.68 6.06 -28.84
N ASP A 21 -4.01 6.06 -28.74
CA ASP A 21 -4.90 7.21 -28.80
C ASP A 21 -5.18 7.83 -27.42
N PHE A 22 -4.61 7.29 -26.34
CA PHE A 22 -4.92 7.70 -24.97
C PHE A 22 -4.76 9.21 -24.73
N TRP A 23 -3.77 9.83 -25.38
CA TRP A 23 -3.46 11.25 -25.23
C TRP A 23 -4.22 12.17 -26.20
N GLU A 24 -5.06 11.62 -27.09
CA GLU A 24 -5.86 12.41 -28.03
C GLU A 24 -7.01 13.19 -27.34
N ASP A 25 -7.50 12.69 -26.20
CA ASP A 25 -8.40 13.41 -25.29
C ASP A 25 -7.70 13.71 -23.95
N PRO A 26 -7.13 14.92 -23.78
CA PRO A 26 -6.42 15.30 -22.56
C PRO A 26 -7.28 15.26 -21.29
N LYS A 27 -8.60 15.50 -21.41
CA LYS A 27 -9.50 15.50 -20.25
C LYS A 27 -9.73 14.07 -19.78
N TYR A 28 -10.03 13.16 -20.70
CA TYR A 28 -10.13 11.73 -20.40
C TYR A 28 -8.82 11.18 -19.82
N ALA A 29 -7.68 11.51 -20.42
CA ALA A 29 -6.37 11.07 -19.94
C ALA A 29 -6.09 11.53 -18.51
N GLN A 30 -6.44 12.78 -18.17
CA GLN A 30 -6.28 13.32 -16.83
C GLN A 30 -7.15 12.58 -15.80
N GLU A 31 -8.42 12.33 -16.11
CA GLU A 31 -9.34 11.60 -15.23
C GLU A 31 -8.86 10.17 -15.00
N GLN A 32 -8.43 9.50 -16.07
CA GLN A 32 -7.88 8.15 -16.02
C GLN A 32 -6.61 8.07 -15.18
N MET A 33 -5.65 8.98 -15.37
CA MET A 33 -4.42 9.04 -14.58
C MET A 33 -4.69 9.33 -13.10
N LYS A 34 -5.73 10.14 -12.78
CA LYS A 34 -6.16 10.37 -11.40
C LYS A 34 -6.69 9.09 -10.76
N LYS A 35 -7.50 8.31 -11.50
CA LYS A 35 -8.00 7.00 -11.03
C LYS A 35 -6.85 6.04 -10.75
N VAL A 36 -5.96 5.84 -11.73
CA VAL A 36 -4.75 5.02 -11.61
C VAL A 36 -3.94 5.40 -10.36
N LYS A 37 -3.61 6.68 -10.19
CA LYS A 37 -2.81 7.15 -9.05
C LYS A 37 -3.52 6.96 -7.72
N GLY A 38 -4.84 7.08 -7.69
CA GLY A 38 -5.65 6.80 -6.50
C GLY A 38 -5.55 5.34 -6.07
N ILE A 39 -5.75 4.40 -7.01
CA ILE A 39 -5.64 2.96 -6.74
C ILE A 39 -4.21 2.58 -6.36
N GLN A 40 -3.20 3.11 -7.08
CA GLN A 40 -1.79 2.89 -6.79
C GLN A 40 -1.43 3.33 -5.36
N LYS A 41 -1.77 4.57 -4.99
CA LYS A 41 -1.49 5.11 -3.65
C LYS A 41 -2.10 4.25 -2.55
N TRP A 42 -3.28 3.69 -2.81
CA TRP A 42 -3.95 2.80 -1.88
C TRP A 42 -3.22 1.45 -1.76
N LEU A 43 -2.87 0.83 -2.89
CA LEU A 43 -2.15 -0.44 -2.93
C LEU A 43 -0.77 -0.32 -2.27
N ASP A 44 -0.06 0.79 -2.50
CA ASP A 44 1.24 1.04 -1.89
C ASP A 44 1.10 1.27 -0.38
N GLY A 45 0.07 2.00 0.07
CA GLY A 45 -0.24 2.11 1.50
C GLY A 45 -0.52 0.75 2.15
N TYR A 46 -1.30 -0.11 1.50
CA TYR A 46 -1.53 -1.49 1.96
C TYR A 46 -0.23 -2.31 2.03
N LYS A 47 0.65 -2.21 1.02
CA LYS A 47 1.96 -2.89 1.04
C LYS A 47 2.80 -2.43 2.22
N THR A 48 2.83 -1.13 2.52
CA THR A 48 3.55 -0.57 3.67
C THR A 48 3.02 -1.14 4.99
N VAL A 49 1.70 -1.19 5.17
CA VAL A 49 1.08 -1.79 6.37
C VAL A 49 1.51 -3.25 6.52
N ARG A 50 1.43 -4.02 5.44
CA ARG A 50 1.82 -5.43 5.45
C ARG A 50 3.31 -5.61 5.79
N LEU A 51 4.18 -4.81 5.19
CA LEU A 51 5.61 -4.83 5.49
C LEU A 51 5.88 -4.61 6.98
N TYR A 52 5.28 -3.57 7.58
CA TYR A 52 5.52 -3.26 8.99
C TYR A 52 4.88 -4.28 9.95
N ALA A 53 3.76 -4.90 9.55
CA ALA A 53 3.21 -6.03 10.30
C ALA A 53 4.13 -7.26 10.26
N ASP A 54 4.72 -7.55 9.10
CA ASP A 54 5.68 -8.66 8.94
C ASP A 54 6.98 -8.36 9.74
N GLU A 55 7.46 -7.11 9.74
CA GLU A 55 8.61 -6.65 10.55
C GLU A 55 8.33 -6.81 12.05
N LEU A 56 7.18 -6.32 12.54
CA LEU A 56 6.77 -6.48 13.95
C LEU A 56 6.70 -7.95 14.35
N GLN A 57 6.12 -8.81 13.50
CA GLN A 57 6.02 -10.24 13.77
C GLN A 57 7.42 -10.85 13.92
N LEU A 58 8.36 -10.49 13.05
CA LEU A 58 9.75 -10.95 13.10
C LEU A 58 10.47 -10.45 14.36
N ALA A 59 10.30 -9.17 14.71
CA ALA A 59 10.88 -8.59 15.92
C ALA A 59 10.35 -9.31 17.18
N PHE A 60 9.05 -9.59 17.23
CA PHE A 60 8.45 -10.35 18.32
C PHE A 60 8.99 -11.78 18.42
N ASP A 61 9.27 -12.43 17.29
CA ASP A 61 9.88 -13.76 17.29
C ASP A 61 11.34 -13.71 17.76
N PHE A 62 12.12 -12.70 17.37
CA PHE A 62 13.49 -12.49 17.85
C PHE A 62 13.58 -12.07 19.32
N TYR A 63 12.56 -11.40 19.85
CA TYR A 63 12.50 -11.06 21.26
C TYR A 63 12.45 -12.32 22.14
N LYS A 64 11.77 -13.38 21.69
CA LYS A 64 11.72 -14.67 22.41
C LYS A 64 13.08 -15.35 22.52
N ASP A 65 13.97 -15.06 21.58
CA ASP A 65 15.35 -15.54 21.54
C ASP A 65 16.34 -14.53 22.17
N GLU A 66 15.84 -13.49 22.85
CA GLU A 66 16.60 -12.39 23.46
C GLU A 66 17.54 -11.67 22.46
N MET A 67 17.21 -11.69 21.17
CA MET A 67 18.02 -11.11 20.09
C MET A 67 17.71 -9.63 19.81
N VAL A 68 16.55 -9.15 20.27
CA VAL A 68 16.11 -7.76 20.23
C VAL A 68 15.49 -7.40 21.58
N THR A 69 15.38 -6.10 21.89
CA THR A 69 14.77 -5.64 23.15
C THR A 69 13.27 -5.42 23.04
N GLU A 70 12.58 -5.34 24.18
CA GLU A 70 11.15 -4.99 24.24
C GLU A 70 10.88 -3.62 23.60
N GLU A 71 11.76 -2.64 23.80
CA GLU A 71 11.64 -1.31 23.22
C GLU A 71 11.75 -1.32 21.68
N GLU A 72 12.54 -2.23 21.10
CA GLU A 72 12.60 -2.41 19.64
C GLU A 72 11.28 -2.98 19.10
N VAL A 73 10.67 -3.93 19.80
CA VAL A 73 9.35 -4.48 19.45
C VAL A 73 8.26 -3.41 19.56
N ASP A 74 8.27 -2.60 20.62
CA ASP A 74 7.33 -1.50 20.82
C ASP A 74 7.45 -0.43 19.72
N ALA A 75 8.67 -0.14 19.26
CA ALA A 75 8.90 0.78 18.17
C ALA A 75 8.30 0.27 16.85
N ASP A 76 8.49 -1.00 16.53
CA ASP A 76 7.89 -1.63 15.35
C ASP A 76 6.36 -1.72 15.46
N TYR A 77 5.83 -1.94 16.66
CA TYR A 77 4.39 -1.92 16.92
C TYR A 77 3.80 -0.54 16.62
N ALA A 78 4.39 0.53 17.19
CA ALA A 78 3.95 1.90 16.95
C ALA A 78 4.01 2.27 15.47
N LYS A 79 5.04 1.80 14.75
CA LYS A 79 5.22 2.01 13.31
C LYS A 79 4.12 1.30 12.50
N ALA A 80 3.79 0.05 12.84
CA ALA A 80 2.72 -0.71 12.18
C ALA A 80 1.35 -0.06 12.41
N ILE A 81 1.04 0.34 13.64
CA ILE A 81 -0.21 1.04 13.97
C ILE A 81 -0.35 2.35 13.20
N LYS A 82 0.71 3.18 13.19
CA LYS A 82 0.70 4.43 12.44
C LYS A 82 0.43 4.21 10.95
N ALA A 83 1.02 3.18 10.35
CA ALA A 83 0.79 2.87 8.94
C ALA A 83 -0.66 2.44 8.66
N ILE A 84 -1.29 1.72 9.60
CA ILE A 84 -2.71 1.35 9.51
C ILE A 84 -3.58 2.61 9.54
N GLU A 85 -3.36 3.50 10.51
CA GLU A 85 -4.08 4.77 10.62
C GLU A 85 -3.91 5.63 9.34
N ASP A 86 -2.68 5.75 8.83
CA ASP A 86 -2.39 6.49 7.60
C ASP A 86 -3.07 5.87 6.36
N LEU A 87 -3.34 4.55 6.36
CA LEU A 87 -4.08 3.88 5.30
C LEU A 87 -5.60 4.09 5.46
N GLU A 88 -6.11 4.07 6.69
CA GLU A 88 -7.51 4.34 6.99
C GLU A 88 -7.92 5.76 6.60
N LEU A 89 -7.07 6.76 6.85
CA LEU A 89 -7.30 8.15 6.43
C LEU A 89 -7.29 8.35 4.90
N LYS A 90 -6.82 7.36 4.13
CA LYS A 90 -6.82 7.39 2.65
C LYS A 90 -8.03 6.69 2.03
N ASN A 91 -8.84 5.99 2.84
CA ASN A 91 -10.13 5.41 2.42
C ASN A 91 -11.24 6.44 2.46
#